data_AF-G1V634-F1
#
_entry.id   AF-G1V634-F1
#
_cell.length_a   1.000
_cell.length_b   1.000
_cell.length_c   1.000
_cell.angle_alpha   90.00
_cell.angle_beta   90.00
_cell.angle_gamma   90.00
#
_symmetry.space_group_name_H-M   'P 1'
#
loop_
_entity.id
_entity.type
_entity.pdbx_description
1 polymer ?
#
loop_
_entity_poly.entity_id
_entity_poly.type
_entity_poly.pdbx_seq_one_letter_code
_entity_poly.pdbx_strand_id
1 'polypeptide(L)' 'MSDEAPKSRKQKNFAQINGACKMAHLSDGLSPKACPVCGTVSKLRVCPFCRHRRGKK' A
#
# COMPACT_ATOMS: atom_id res chain seq x y z
N MET A 1 16.08 -23.46 30.79
CA MET A 1 15.16 -23.18 29.67
C MET A 1 14.48 -21.88 30.00
N SER A 2 14.64 -20.84 29.19
CA SER A 2 14.11 -19.51 29.49
C SER A 2 12.68 -19.42 28.98
N ASP A 3 11.72 -19.37 29.89
CA ASP A 3 10.31 -19.02 29.65
C ASP A 3 10.21 -17.60 29.06
N GLU A 4 10.29 -17.46 27.74
CA GLU A 4 9.91 -16.22 27.06
C GLU A 4 8.37 -16.15 27.00
N ALA A 5 7.78 -15.43 27.95
CA ALA A 5 6.33 -15.17 27.97
C ALA A 5 5.88 -14.57 26.62
N PRO A 6 4.76 -15.04 26.03
CA PRO A 6 4.29 -14.55 24.74
C PRO A 6 3.98 -13.05 24.84
N LYS A 7 4.72 -12.24 24.07
CA LYS A 7 4.52 -10.78 23.99
C LYS A 7 3.04 -10.51 23.75
N SER A 8 2.40 -9.81 24.70
CA SER A 8 1.02 -9.31 24.60
C SER A 8 0.83 -8.68 23.22
N ARG A 9 0.05 -9.36 22.37
CA ARG A 9 -0.21 -8.91 21.01
C ARG A 9 -1.20 -7.76 21.14
N LYS A 10 -0.71 -6.51 21.06
CA LYS A 10 -1.54 -5.29 21.08
C LYS A 10 -2.79 -5.52 20.24
N GLN A 11 -3.97 -5.36 20.85
CA GLN A 11 -5.23 -5.46 20.11
C GLN A 11 -5.19 -4.49 18.93
N LYS A 12 -5.40 -5.02 17.73
CA LYS A 12 -5.46 -4.20 16.52
C LYS A 12 -6.81 -3.49 16.51
N ASN A 13 -6.79 -2.16 16.49
CA ASN A 13 -8.02 -1.37 16.37
C ASN A 13 -8.53 -1.47 14.92
N PHE A 14 -9.46 -2.39 14.68
CA PHE A 14 -10.03 -2.61 13.35
C PHE A 14 -10.80 -1.39 12.84
N ALA A 15 -11.41 -0.59 13.71
CA ALA A 15 -12.11 0.63 13.28
C ALA A 15 -11.14 1.66 12.69
N GLN A 16 -9.97 1.83 13.31
CA GLN A 16 -8.90 2.70 12.81
C GLN A 16 -8.31 2.17 11.49
N ILE A 17 -8.06 0.86 11.40
CA ILE A 17 -7.53 0.23 10.19
C ILE A 17 -8.53 0.33 9.04
N ASN A 18 -9.80 -0.01 9.28
CA ASN A 18 -10.85 0.06 8.27
C ASN A 18 -11.16 1.51 7.87
N GLY A 19 -11.08 2.45 8.82
CA GLY A 19 -11.20 3.89 8.56
C GLY A 19 -10.09 4.39 7.62
N ALA A 20 -8.84 3.99 7.87
CA ALA A 20 -7.71 4.32 7.01
C ALA A 20 -7.87 3.72 5.59
N CYS A 21 -8.29 2.46 5.47
CA CYS A 21 -8.54 1.82 4.18
C CYS A 21 -9.65 2.51 3.37
N LYS A 22 -10.70 3.03 4.04
CA LYS A 22 -11.80 3.77 3.38
C LYS A 22 -11.35 5.12 2.82
N MET A 23 -10.38 5.78 3.45
CA MET A 23 -9.85 7.07 2.97
C MET A 23 -8.68 6.92 2.00
N ALA A 24 -8.08 5.74 1.91
CA ALA A 24 -6.95 5.51 1.00
C ALA A 24 -7.42 5.61 -0.46
N HIS A 25 -6.85 6.54 -1.21
CA HIS A 25 -7.01 6.59 -2.66
C HIS A 25 -6.27 5.38 -3.27
N LEU A 26 -7.00 4.30 -3.51
CA LEU A 26 -6.47 3.05 -4.06
C LEU A 26 -6.17 3.16 -5.58
N SER A 27 -6.70 4.19 -6.24
CA SER A 27 -6.62 4.37 -7.69
C SER A 27 -6.75 5.85 -8.06
N ASP A 28 -6.09 6.25 -9.14
CA ASP A 28 -6.21 7.60 -9.73
C ASP A 28 -7.19 7.62 -10.91
N GLY A 29 -8.05 6.61 -11.04
CA GLY A 29 -8.98 6.45 -12.17
C GLY A 29 -8.31 5.99 -13.48
N LEU A 30 -7.02 5.63 -13.43
CA LEU A 30 -6.28 5.14 -14.58
C LEU A 30 -6.47 3.63 -14.77
N SER A 31 -6.39 3.17 -16.01
CA SER A 31 -6.31 1.74 -16.30
C SER A 31 -5.01 1.14 -15.73
N PRO A 32 -5.05 -0.14 -15.29
CA PRO A 32 -3.84 -0.86 -14.90
C PRO A 32 -2.82 -0.85 -16.04
N LYS A 33 -1.60 -0.41 -15.75
CA LYS A 33 -0.47 -0.48 -16.70
C LYS A 33 0.79 -0.85 -15.94
N ALA A 34 1.70 -1.57 -16.61
CA ALA A 34 3.03 -1.85 -16.07
C ALA A 34 3.84 -0.55 -15.98
N CYS A 35 4.58 -0.38 -14.88
CA CYS A 35 5.56 0.68 -14.76
C CYS A 35 6.73 0.41 -15.72
N PRO A 36 7.17 1.40 -16.52
CA PRO A 36 8.28 1.19 -17.46
C PRO A 36 9.65 1.02 -16.77
N VAL A 37 9.76 1.37 -15.48
CA VAL A 37 11.01 1.29 -14.72
C VAL A 37 11.15 -0.03 -13.98
N CYS A 38 10.09 -0.50 -13.31
CA CYS A 38 10.15 -1.65 -12.41
C CYS A 38 9.13 -2.76 -12.72
N GLY A 39 8.33 -2.61 -13.78
CA GLY A 39 7.35 -3.62 -14.20
C GLY A 39 6.08 -3.69 -13.36
N THR A 40 6.01 -3.04 -12.18
CA THR A 40 4.81 -3.12 -11.33
C THR A 40 3.56 -2.62 -12.07
N VAL A 41 2.53 -3.48 -12.13
CA VAL A 41 1.21 -3.12 -12.61
C VAL A 41 0.42 -2.43 -11.50
N SER A 42 0.01 -1.18 -11.73
CA SER A 42 -0.87 -0.44 -10.80
C SER A 42 -1.82 0.51 -11.55
N LYS A 43 -2.79 1.09 -10.83
CA LYS A 43 -3.72 2.11 -11.34
C LYS A 43 -3.35 3.53 -10.92
N LEU A 44 -2.12 3.71 -10.41
CA LEU A 44 -1.65 4.97 -9.83
C LEU A 44 -0.81 5.76 -10.84
N ARG A 45 -0.93 7.09 -10.79
CA ARG A 45 -0.14 8.06 -11.55
C ARG A 45 1.31 8.05 -11.08
N VAL A 46 1.57 7.80 -9.81
CA VAL A 46 2.91 7.58 -9.25
C VAL A 46 3.07 6.09 -8.93
N CYS A 47 4.13 5.45 -9.41
CA CYS A 47 4.41 4.06 -9.09
C CYS A 47 4.61 3.89 -7.58
N PRO A 48 3.88 2.98 -6.91
CA PRO A 48 3.99 2.81 -5.46
C PRO A 48 5.33 2.21 -5.01
N PHE A 49 6.11 1.62 -5.93
CA PHE A 49 7.41 1.00 -5.63
C PHE A 49 8.58 1.91 -5.98
N CYS A 50 8.71 2.32 -7.25
CA CYS A 50 9.86 3.12 -7.70
C CYS A 50 9.56 4.62 -7.83
N ARG A 51 8.35 5.08 -7.48
CA ARG A 51 7.91 6.49 -7.53
C ARG A 51 7.95 7.15 -8.92
N HIS A 52 8.17 6.38 -9.99
CA HIS A 52 8.08 6.87 -11.36
C HIS A 52 6.67 7.43 -11.66
N ARG A 53 6.58 8.61 -12.25
CA ARG A 53 5.31 9.30 -12.54
C ARG A 53 4.88 9.09 -13.99
N ARG A 54 3.72 8.47 -14.18
CA ARG A 54 3.07 8.29 -15.48
C ARG A 54 2.67 9.64 -16.08
N GLY A 55 2.95 9.83 -17.36
CA GLY A 55 2.44 10.99 -18.13
C GLY A 55 3.26 12.28 -18.02
N LYS A 56 4.49 12.25 -17.47
CA LYS A 56 5.46 13.29 -17.82
C LYS A 56 6.13 12.88 -19.14
N LYS A 57 5.70 13.51 -20.24
CA LYS A 57 6.57 13.69 -21.41
C LYS A 57 7.69 14.66 -21.02
#